data_AF-A0A496S3J1-F1
#
_entry.id   AF-A0A496S3J1-F1
#
_cell.length_a   1.000
_cell.length_b   1.000
_cell.length_c   1.000
_cell.angle_alpha   90.00
_cell.angle_beta   90.00
_cell.angle_gamma   90.00
#
_symmetry.space_group_name_H-M   'P 1'
#
loop_
_entity.id
_entity.type
_entity.pdbx_description
1 polymer ?
#
loop_
_entity_poly.entity_id
_entity_poly.type
_entity_poly.pdbx_seq_one_letter_code
_entity_poly.pdbx_strand_id
1 'polypeptide(L)'
;MAKILVITTEDSLLAFRILGLEVLKIDSETETNYDKINPYSLLIVEEKLYKDLKERFAEKIIFPLSGLKGENRLLKNNFQDFVFKAVSKRGEL
;
A
#
# COMPACT_ATOMS: atom_id res chain seq x y z
N MET A 1 -8.90 16.28 -6.62
CA MET A 1 -8.59 15.94 -5.21
C MET A 1 -8.14 14.49 -5.18
N ALA A 2 -6.94 14.19 -4.69
CA ALA A 2 -6.40 12.83 -4.69
C ALA A 2 -7.19 11.97 -3.67
N LYS A 3 -7.76 10.84 -4.11
CA LYS A 3 -8.49 9.92 -3.23
C LYS A 3 -7.54 8.85 -2.71
N ILE A 4 -7.63 8.58 -1.41
CA ILE A 4 -6.81 7.60 -0.68
C ILE A 4 -7.68 6.40 -0.36
N LEU A 5 -7.18 5.19 -0.64
CA LEU A 5 -7.82 3.94 -0.23
C LEU A 5 -6.88 3.14 0.66
N VAL A 6 -7.39 2.67 1.79
CA VAL A 6 -6.68 1.72 2.65
C VAL A 6 -7.15 0.30 2.29
N ILE A 7 -6.22 -0.63 2.12
CA ILE A 7 -6.47 -2.03 1.76
C ILE A 7 -5.80 -2.95 2.79
N THR A 8 -6.60 -3.78 3.46
CA THR A 8 -6.16 -4.59 4.61
C THR A 8 -6.94 -5.91 4.70
N THR A 9 -6.34 -6.90 5.35
CA THR A 9 -6.91 -8.22 5.64
C THR A 9 -7.52 -8.34 7.05
N GLU A 10 -7.18 -7.44 7.99
CA GLU A 10 -7.50 -7.55 9.43
C GLU A 10 -8.45 -6.45 9.96
N ASP A 11 -8.85 -6.55 11.24
CA ASP A 11 -9.69 -5.60 11.98
C ASP A 11 -9.09 -4.18 12.13
N SER A 12 -7.86 -3.96 11.64
CA SER A 12 -7.23 -2.65 11.43
C SER A 12 -8.13 -1.64 10.69
N LEU A 13 -9.14 -2.14 9.97
CA LEU A 13 -10.24 -1.39 9.33
C LEU A 13 -10.85 -0.31 10.22
N LEU A 14 -11.06 -0.60 11.51
CA LEU A 14 -11.84 0.29 12.38
C LEU A 14 -11.09 1.60 12.64
N ALA A 15 -9.78 1.54 12.89
CA ALA A 15 -8.97 2.73 13.15
C ALA A 15 -8.95 3.68 11.96
N PHE A 16 -8.76 3.16 10.74
CA PHE A 16 -8.75 3.98 9.53
C PHE A 16 -10.14 4.56 9.19
N ARG A 17 -11.21 3.80 9.43
CA ARG A 17 -12.58 4.30 9.29
C ARG A 17 -12.91 5.41 10.27
N ILE A 18 -12.46 5.31 11.53
CA ILE A 18 -12.62 6.38 12.54
C ILE A 18 -11.92 7.66 12.09
N LEU A 19 -10.78 7.54 11.40
CA LEU A 19 -10.05 8.66 10.81
C LEU A 19 -10.69 9.18 9.51
N GLY A 20 -11.85 8.65 9.10
CA GLY A 20 -12.58 9.09 7.91
C GLY A 20 -11.97 8.60 6.58
N LEU A 21 -11.06 7.63 6.62
CA LEU A 21 -10.49 7.05 5.39
C LEU A 21 -11.41 5.98 4.81
N GLU A 22 -11.42 5.91 3.49
CA GLU A 22 -12.09 4.82 2.78
C GLU A 22 -11.24 3.55 2.89
N VAL A 23 -11.91 2.43 3.18
CA VAL A 23 -11.21 1.18 3.48
C VAL A 23 -11.86 -0.01 2.76
N LEU A 24 -11.04 -0.74 2.00
CA LEU A 24 -11.40 -1.98 1.34
C LEU A 24 -10.79 -3.17 2.10
N LYS A 25 -11.64 -4.07 2.57
CA LYS A 25 -11.20 -5.36 3.11
C LYS A 25 -10.99 -6.32 1.95
N ILE A 26 -9.85 -6.97 1.88
CA ILE A 26 -9.58 -8.10 0.97
C ILE A 26 -9.41 -9.34 1.84
N ASP A 27 -10.26 -10.34 1.63
CA ASP A 27 -10.09 -11.67 2.22
C ASP A 27 -9.95 -12.72 1.11
N SER A 28 -9.45 -13.90 1.47
CA SER A 28 -9.21 -15.00 0.53
C SER A 28 -10.49 -15.69 0.05
N GLU A 29 -11.64 -15.38 0.66
CA GLU A 29 -12.91 -16.08 0.44
C GLU A 29 -13.88 -15.26 -0.42
N THR A 30 -13.70 -13.94 -0.52
CA THR A 30 -14.53 -13.06 -1.35
C THR A 30 -13.82 -12.65 -2.63
N GLU A 31 -14.57 -12.75 -3.73
CA GLU A 31 -14.15 -12.24 -5.02
C GLU A 31 -14.01 -10.71 -4.94
N THR A 32 -12.78 -10.25 -4.81
CA THR A 32 -12.48 -8.81 -4.67
C THR A 32 -12.68 -8.13 -6.02
N ASN A 33 -13.67 -7.23 -6.10
CA ASN A 33 -13.85 -6.39 -7.27
C ASN A 33 -12.81 -5.27 -7.29
N TYR A 34 -11.74 -5.48 -8.06
CA TYR A 34 -10.61 -4.56 -8.22
C TYR A 34 -10.96 -3.26 -8.96
N ASP A 35 -12.08 -3.18 -9.70
CA ASP A 35 -12.49 -1.96 -10.39
C ASP A 35 -12.78 -0.82 -9.40
N LYS A 36 -13.17 -1.18 -8.18
CA LYS A 36 -13.36 -0.22 -7.09
C LYS A 36 -12.07 0.51 -6.73
N ILE A 37 -10.89 0.01 -7.07
CA ILE A 37 -9.59 0.62 -6.71
C ILE A 37 -9.14 1.68 -7.74
N ASN A 38 -9.65 1.61 -8.97
CA ASN A 38 -9.27 2.50 -10.07
C ASN A 38 -9.43 4.01 -9.76
N PRO A 39 -10.48 4.47 -9.06
CA PRO A 39 -10.65 5.89 -8.74
C PRO A 39 -9.61 6.47 -7.77
N TYR A 40 -8.84 5.64 -7.06
CA TYR A 40 -7.91 6.07 -6.03
C TYR A 40 -6.49 6.18 -6.57
N SER A 41 -5.84 7.31 -6.34
CA SER A 41 -4.47 7.58 -6.80
C SER A 41 -3.40 7.10 -5.82
N LEU A 42 -3.76 7.00 -4.53
CA LEU A 42 -2.90 6.53 -3.45
C LEU A 42 -3.54 5.34 -2.75
N LEU A 43 -2.80 4.24 -2.66
CA LEU A 43 -3.19 3.04 -1.94
C LEU A 43 -2.30 2.86 -0.72
N ILE A 44 -2.89 2.71 0.47
CA ILE A 44 -2.19 2.28 1.67
C ILE A 44 -2.52 0.81 1.86
N VAL A 45 -1.53 -0.06 1.80
CA VAL A 45 -1.74 -1.49 1.62
C VAL A 45 -0.97 -2.28 2.66
N GLU A 46 -1.62 -3.23 3.33
CA GLU A 46 -0.90 -4.15 4.23
C GLU A 46 0.25 -4.87 3.52
N GLU A 47 1.40 -5.00 4.19
CA GLU A 47 2.61 -5.61 3.62
C GLU A 47 2.37 -6.96 2.92
N LYS A 48 1.47 -7.80 3.45
CA LYS A 48 1.11 -9.10 2.86
C LYS A 48 0.47 -8.99 1.48
N LEU A 49 -0.25 -7.91 1.21
CA LEU A 49 -0.95 -7.63 -0.04
C LEU A 49 -0.12 -6.76 -1.01
N TYR A 50 0.97 -6.17 -0.52
CA TYR A 50 1.75 -5.17 -1.25
C TYR A 50 2.27 -5.69 -2.59
N LYS A 51 2.80 -6.91 -2.64
CA LYS A 51 3.40 -7.47 -3.86
C LYS A 51 2.37 -7.64 -4.98
N ASP A 52 1.25 -8.29 -4.67
CA ASP A 52 0.16 -8.56 -5.64
C ASP A 52 -0.44 -7.24 -6.17
N LEU A 53 -0.75 -6.31 -5.28
CA LEU A 53 -1.33 -5.02 -5.66
C LEU A 53 -0.34 -4.12 -6.41
N LYS A 54 0.96 -4.20 -6.12
CA LYS A 54 1.99 -3.45 -6.86
C LYS A 54 2.19 -3.96 -8.28
N GLU A 55 2.10 -5.27 -8.50
CA GLU A 55 2.15 -5.84 -9.85
C GLU A 55 0.90 -5.47 -10.65
N ARG A 56 -0.28 -5.49 -10.02
CA ARG A 56 -1.56 -5.20 -10.67
C ARG A 56 -1.80 -3.70 -10.96
N PHE A 57 -1.30 -2.82 -10.11
CA PHE A 57 -1.50 -1.36 -10.19
C PHE A 57 -0.18 -0.60 -10.19
N ALA A 58 0.73 -0.97 -11.09
CA ALA A 58 2.08 -0.43 -11.16
C ALA A 58 2.13 1.10 -11.37
N GLU A 59 1.09 1.68 -11.95
CA GLU A 59 0.93 3.11 -12.19
C GLU A 59 0.46 3.91 -10.96
N LYS A 60 -0.04 3.22 -9.92
CA LYS A 60 -0.54 3.87 -8.69
C LYS A 60 0.57 4.06 -7.66
N ILE A 61 0.41 5.08 -6.82
CA ILE A 61 1.27 5.24 -5.65
C ILE A 61 0.79 4.25 -4.59
N ILE A 62 1.65 3.32 -4.20
CA ILE A 62 1.32 2.27 -3.23
C ILE A 62 2.27 2.35 -2.04
N PHE A 63 1.71 2.58 -0.86
CA PHE A 63 2.45 2.66 0.39
C PHE A 63 2.19 1.40 1.22
N PRO A 64 3.23 0.62 1.55
CA PRO A 64 3.08 -0.53 2.44
C PRO A 64 2.80 -0.08 3.88
N LEU A 65 1.92 -0.77 4.58
CA LEU A 65 1.63 -0.63 5.99
C LEU A 65 1.96 -1.94 6.71
N SER A 66 2.78 -1.89 7.76
CA SER A 66 2.91 -2.99 8.71
C SER A 66 1.57 -3.28 9.35
N GLY A 67 1.14 -4.55 9.35
CA GLY A 67 0.01 -4.97 10.18
C GLY A 67 0.29 -4.74 11.68
N LEU A 68 -0.76 -4.86 12.50
CA LEU A 68 -0.75 -4.55 13.95
C LEU A 68 0.35 -5.25 14.78
N LYS A 69 0.96 -6.32 14.25
CA LYS A 69 1.99 -7.13 14.93
C LYS A 69 3.35 -7.17 14.21
N GLY A 70 3.54 -6.45 13.11
CA GLY A 70 4.70 -6.60 12.24
C GLY A 70 5.75 -5.49 12.37
N GLU A 71 7.03 -5.85 12.43
CA GLU A 71 8.11 -4.91 12.10
C GLU A 71 8.05 -4.57 10.60
N ASN A 72 8.18 -3.27 10.29
CA ASN A 72 8.17 -2.70 8.94
C ASN A 72 9.39 -3.11 8.09
N ARG A 73 9.48 -4.38 7.68
CA ARG A 73 10.58 -4.89 6.84
C ARG A 73 10.50 -4.35 5.41
N LEU A 74 9.32 -4.32 4.80
CA LEU A 74 9.19 -3.82 3.42
C LEU A 74 9.34 -2.31 3.36
N LEU A 75 8.85 -1.59 4.36
CA LEU A 75 9.06 -0.14 4.46
C LEU A 75 10.54 0.21 4.60
N LYS A 76 11.29 -0.49 5.46
CA LYS A 76 12.75 -0.30 5.60
C LYS A 76 13.50 -0.61 4.30
N ASN A 77 13.21 -1.74 3.66
CA ASN A 77 13.92 -2.16 2.44
C ASN A 77 13.57 -1.28 1.24
N ASN A 78 12.29 -0.98 1.00
CA ASN A 78 11.89 -0.11 -0.12
C ASN A 78 12.39 1.33 0.06
N PHE A 79 12.44 1.84 1.30
CA PHE A 79 13.00 3.16 1.57
C PHE A 79 14.51 3.18 1.34
N GLN A 80 15.23 2.15 1.80
CA GLN A 80 16.66 2.00 1.49
C GLN A 80 16.91 1.92 -0.02
N ASP A 81 16.16 1.11 -0.76
CA ASP A 81 16.28 0.99 -2.21
C ASP A 81 15.96 2.30 -2.94
N PHE A 82 14.94 3.03 -2.49
CA PHE A 82 14.60 4.34 -3.03
C PHE A 82 15.74 5.34 -2.81
N VAL A 83 16.25 5.41 -1.58
CA VAL A 83 17.38 6.29 -1.22
C VAL A 83 18.63 5.88 -2.01
N PHE A 84 18.93 4.60 -2.12
CA PHE A 84 20.08 4.09 -2.87
C PHE A 84 19.98 4.49 -4.35
N LYS A 85 18.84 4.24 -5.00
CA LYS A 85 18.60 4.67 -6.40
C LYS A 85 18.72 6.18 -6.58
N ALA A 86 18.21 6.98 -5.65
CA ALA A 86 18.28 8.43 -5.72
C ALA A 86 19.73 8.95 -5.55
N VAL A 87 20.51 8.31 -4.68
CA VAL A 87 21.91 8.69 -4.42
C VAL A 87 22.84 8.19 -5.53
N SER A 88 22.68 6.97 -6.04
CA SER A 88 23.48 6.44 -7.15
C SER A 88 23.33 7.28 -8.43
N LYS A 89 22.13 7.79 -8.73
CA LYS A 89 21.92 8.71 -9.87
C LYS A 89 22.65 10.05 -9.76
N ARG A 90 23.01 10.50 -8.56
CA ARG A 90 23.82 11.72 -8.38
C ARG A 90 25.31 11.48 -8.56
N GLY A 91 25.79 10.24 -8.43
CA GLY A 91 27.19 9.89 -8.67
C GLY A 91 27.54 9.66 -10.14
N GLU A 92 26.54 9.64 -11.03
CA GLU A 92 26.68 9.50 -12.49
C GLU A 92 26.57 10.85 -13.25
N LEU A 93 26.40 11.97 -12.54
CA LEU A 93 26.40 13.34 -13.07
C LEU A 93 27.75 14.02 -12.81
#